data_AF-A0A6M1SH49-F1
#
_entry.id   AF-A0A6M1SH49-F1
#
_cell.length_a   1.000
_cell.length_b   1.000
_cell.length_c   1.000
_cell.angle_alpha   90.00
_cell.angle_beta   90.00
_cell.angle_gamma   90.00
#
_symmetry.space_group_name_H-M   'P 1'
#
loop_
_entity.id
_entity.type
_entity.pdbx_description
1 polymer ?
#
loop_
_entity_poly.entity_id
_entity_poly.type
_entity_poly.pdbx_seq_one_letter_code
_entity_poly.pdbx_strand_id
1 'polypeptide(L)' 'MKDKEGRAAIVAEVCAQEGVDPSFIEALLDLETEHGDLLAWGARPHLRRDVSRIVDLALKKHRAEGADEASQS' A
#
# COMPACT_ATOMS: atom_id res chain seq x y z
N MET A 1 -21.56 -5.33 4.44
CA MET A 1 -20.77 -6.31 5.21
C MET A 1 -20.06 -7.30 4.29
N LYS A 2 -20.76 -8.04 3.40
CA LYS A 2 -20.14 -9.03 2.50
C LYS A 2 -19.04 -8.50 1.55
N ASP A 3 -19.11 -7.23 1.16
CA ASP A 3 -18.18 -6.64 0.18
C ASP A 3 -16.79 -6.31 0.77
N LYS A 4 -16.73 -5.98 2.07
CA LYS A 4 -15.47 -5.66 2.76
C LYS A 4 -14.59 -6.89 2.98
N GLU A 5 -15.21 -8.02 3.34
CA GLU A 5 -14.51 -9.30 3.52
C GLU A 5 -13.99 -9.86 2.19
N GLY A 6 -14.79 -9.75 1.12
CA GLY A 6 -14.36 -10.13 -0.22
C GLY A 6 -13.19 -9.29 -0.74
N ARG A 7 -13.24 -7.97 -0.54
CA ARG A 7 -12.14 -7.05 -0.89
C ARG A 7 -10.84 -7.40 -0.17
N ALA A 8 -10.90 -7.63 1.14
CA ALA A 8 -9.72 -8.00 1.92
C ALA A 8 -9.10 -9.33 1.45
N ALA A 9 -9.93 -10.33 1.13
CA ALA A 9 -9.45 -11.60 0.61
C ALA A 9 -8.74 -11.45 -0.74
N ILE A 10 -9.31 -10.68 -1.67
CA ILE A 10 -8.71 -10.42 -2.99
C ILE A 10 -7.39 -9.66 -2.84
N VAL A 11 -7.34 -8.62 -1.98
CA VAL A 11 -6.11 -7.87 -1.73
C VAL A 11 -5.02 -8.79 -1.19
N ALA A 12 -5.35 -9.64 -0.19
CA ALA A 12 -4.38 -10.59 0.38
C ALA A 12 -3.87 -11.59 -0.67
N GLU A 13 -4.75 -12.12 -1.53
CA GLU A 13 -4.37 -13.05 -2.59
C GLU A 13 -3.41 -12.42 -3.60
N VAL A 14 -3.73 -11.23 -4.13
CA VAL A 14 -2.88 -10.52 -5.09
C VAL A 14 -1.53 -10.15 -4.46
N CYS A 15 -1.55 -9.66 -3.23
CA CYS A 15 -0.33 -9.30 -2.50
C CYS A 15 0.59 -10.51 -2.30
N ALA A 16 0.04 -11.67 -1.96
CA ALA A 16 0.82 -12.91 -1.81
C ALA A 16 1.43 -13.38 -3.15
N GLN A 17 0.70 -13.25 -4.26
CA GLN A 17 1.20 -13.64 -5.59
C GLN A 17 2.34 -12.74 -6.07
N GLU A 18 2.25 -11.44 -5.83
CA GLU A 18 3.21 -10.45 -6.32
C GLU A 18 4.33 -10.14 -5.31
N GLY A 19 4.31 -10.76 -4.13
CA GLY A 19 5.29 -10.49 -3.07
C GLY A 19 5.23 -9.06 -2.53
N VAL A 20 4.03 -8.48 -2.50
CA VAL A 20 3.78 -7.11 -2.04
C VAL A 20 3.18 -7.14 -0.64
N ASP A 21 3.55 -6.17 0.19
CA ASP A 21 2.96 -5.99 1.51
C ASP A 21 1.49 -5.55 1.40
N PRO A 22 0.53 -6.29 1.99
CA PRO A 22 -0.88 -5.91 1.98
C PRO A 22 -1.16 -4.51 2.55
N SER A 23 -0.42 -4.09 3.58
CA SER A 23 -0.61 -2.78 4.20
C SER A 23 -0.27 -1.61 3.29
N PHE A 24 0.62 -1.83 2.30
CA PHE A 24 0.91 -0.84 1.28
C PHE A 24 -0.27 -0.66 0.32
N ILE A 25 -0.86 -1.76 -0.16
CA ILE A 25 -2.02 -1.72 -1.05
C ILE A 25 -3.25 -1.14 -0.35
N GLU A 26 -3.51 -1.54 0.90
CA GLU A 26 -4.60 -0.99 1.70
C GLU A 26 -4.49 0.53 1.85
N ALA A 27 -3.29 1.05 2.15
CA ALA A 27 -3.06 2.48 2.28
C ALA A 27 -3.36 3.25 0.97
N LEU A 28 -3.04 2.68 -0.19
CA LEU A 28 -3.35 3.29 -1.50
C LEU A 28 -4.86 3.31 -1.77
N LEU A 29 -5.56 2.21 -1.46
CA LEU A 29 -6.99 2.12 -1.72
C LEU A 29 -7.82 2.95 -0.73
N ASP A 30 -7.32 3.17 0.50
CA ASP A 30 -7.92 4.09 1.45
C ASP A 30 -7.79 5.54 0.97
N LEU A 31 -6.61 5.90 0.43
CA LEU A 31 -6.37 7.21 -0.19
C LEU A 31 -7.25 7.43 -1.42
N GLU A 32 -7.49 6.39 -2.22
CA GLU A 32 -8.46 6.42 -3.32
C GLU A 32 -9.88 6.69 -2.81
N THR A 33 -10.30 5.99 -1.77
CA THR A 33 -11.63 6.14 -1.18
C THR A 33 -11.84 7.55 -0.63
N GLU A 34 -10.82 8.16 -0.02
CA GLU A 34 -10.87 9.53 0.50
C GLU A 34 -11.06 10.57 -0.61
N HIS A 35 -10.46 10.35 -1.78
CA HIS A 35 -10.47 11.34 -2.85
C HIS A 35 -11.48 11.06 -3.97
N GLY A 36 -12.05 9.86 -4.03
CA GLY A 36 -13.18 9.47 -4.89
C GLY A 36 -12.92 9.47 -6.40
N ASP A 37 -11.83 10.09 -6.86
CA ASP A 37 -11.47 10.24 -8.28
C ASP A 37 -9.97 10.05 -8.50
N LEU A 38 -9.60 8.89 -9.04
CA LEU A 38 -8.23 8.53 -9.44
C LEU A 38 -7.65 9.48 -10.50
N LEU A 39 -8.49 10.06 -11.37
CA LEU A 39 -8.03 10.97 -12.44
C LEU A 39 -7.49 12.28 -11.86
N ALA A 40 -7.92 12.65 -10.65
CA ALA A 40 -7.45 13.84 -9.96
C ALA A 40 -6.09 13.67 -9.27
N TRP A 41 -5.54 12.45 -9.20
CA TRP A 41 -4.28 12.15 -8.49
C TRP A 41 -3.09 12.91 -9.07
N GLY A 42 -3.02 12.99 -10.39
CA GLY A 42 -1.97 13.75 -11.08
C GLY A 42 -2.11 15.27 -10.94
N ALA A 43 -3.31 15.78 -10.69
CA ALA A 43 -3.62 17.21 -10.68
C ALA A 43 -3.47 17.87 -9.29
N ARG A 44 -3.44 17.07 -8.22
CA ARG A 44 -3.45 17.54 -6.82
C ARG A 44 -2.08 17.40 -6.15
N PRO A 45 -1.36 18.50 -5.86
CA PRO A 45 -0.02 18.43 -5.27
C PRO A 45 0.05 17.74 -3.89
N HIS A 46 -1.01 17.84 -3.09
CA HIS A 46 -1.09 17.17 -1.79
C HIS A 46 -1.17 15.65 -1.95
N LEU A 47 -2.00 15.18 -2.89
CA LEU A 47 -2.20 13.77 -3.17
C LEU A 47 -0.91 13.09 -3.66
N ARG A 48 -0.13 13.78 -4.50
CA ARG A 48 1.22 13.30 -4.87
C ARG A 48 2.13 13.12 -3.65
N ARG A 49 2.08 14.03 -2.68
CA ARG A 49 2.87 13.92 -1.45
C ARG A 49 2.41 12.77 -0.57
N ASP A 50 1.11 12.52 -0.48
CA ASP A 50 0.56 11.41 0.27
C ASP A 50 0.94 10.05 -0.34
N VAL A 51 0.86 9.92 -1.67
CA VAL A 51 1.37 8.74 -2.38
C VAL A 51 2.87 8.55 -2.11
N SER A 52 3.70 9.60 -2.26
CA SER A 52 5.13 9.51 -1.97
C SER A 52 5.40 9.08 -0.52
N ARG A 53 4.63 9.60 0.45
CA ARG A 53 4.74 9.22 1.86
C ARG A 53 4.41 7.75 2.09
N ILE A 54 3.37 7.22 1.45
CA ILE A 54 3.00 5.80 1.55
C ILE A 54 4.14 4.92 1.00
N VAL A 55 4.69 5.27 -0.17
CA VAL A 55 5.82 4.55 -0.76
C VAL A 55 7.07 4.61 0.13
N ASP A 56 7.40 5.78 0.66
CA ASP A 56 8.56 5.96 1.55
C ASP A 56 8.44 5.11 2.83
N LEU A 57 7.23 4.97 3.39
CA LEU A 57 6.97 4.11 4.54
C LEU A 57 7.14 2.63 4.18
N ALA A 58 6.60 2.19 3.05
CA ALA A 58 6.78 0.81 2.57
C ALA A 58 8.26 0.48 2.33
N LEU A 59 9.01 1.39 1.70
CA LEU A 59 10.45 1.22 1.46
C LEU A 59 11.27 1.21 2.77
N LYS A 60 10.85 1.97 3.79
CA LYS A 60 11.50 1.92 5.11
C LYS A 60 11.25 0.58 5.79
N LYS A 61 10.02 0.08 5.76
CA LYS A 61 9.65 -1.22 6.32
C LYS A 61 10.41 -2.36 5.64
N HIS A 62 10.40 -2.42 4.31
CA HIS A 62 11.14 -3.42 3.54
C HIS A 62 12.65 -3.41 3.85
N ARG A 63 13.25 -2.23 4.05
CA ARG A 63 14.66 -2.12 4.44
C ARG A 63 14.93 -2.59 5.86
N ALA A 64 14.01 -2.35 6.79
CA ALA A 64 14.15 -2.83 8.16
C ALA A 64 14.05 -4.36 8.24
N GLU A 65 13.12 -4.96 7.48
CA GLU A 65 12.94 -6.42 7.41
C GLU A 65 14.16 -7.11 6.76
N GLY A 66 14.69 -6.56 5.66
CA GLY A 66 15.90 -7.11 5.03
C GLY A 66 17.18 -6.95 5.86
N ALA A 67 17.24 -5.98 6.78
CA ALA A 67 18.37 -5.83 7.72
C ALA A 67 18.33 -6.84 8.87
N ASP A 68 17.12 -7.27 9.28
CA ASP A 68 16.92 -8.29 10.30
C ASP A 68 17.29 -9.69 9.77
N GLU A 69 16.92 -10.00 8.52
CA GLU A 69 17.32 -11.26 7.85
C GLU A 69 18.84 -11.38 7.66
N ALA A 70 19.53 -10.28 7.34
CA ALA A 70 20.99 -10.26 7.20
C ALA A 70 21.75 -10.35 8.53
N SER A 71 21.09 -10.07 9.66
CA SER A 71 21.69 -10.14 11.01
C SER A 71 21.51 -11.50 11.68
N GLN A 72 20.60 -12.34 11.15
CA GLN A 72 20.33 -13.70 11.65
C GLN A 72 21.02 -14.79 10.80
N SER A 73 21.81 -14.41 9.80
CA SER A 73 22.56 -15.28 8.88
C SER A 73 24.05 -15.34 9.21
#